data_AF-A0A349SI45-F1
#
_entry.id   AF-A0A349SI45-F1
#
_cell.length_a   1.000
_cell.length_b   1.000
_cell.length_c   1.000
_cell.angle_alpha   90.00
_cell.angle_beta   90.00
_cell.angle_gamma   90.00
#
_symmetry.space_group_name_H-M   'P 1'
#
loop_
_entity.id
_entity.type
_entity.pdbx_description
1 polymer ?
#
loop_
_entity_poly.entity_id
_entity_poly.type
_entity_poly.pdbx_seq_one_letter_code
_entity_poly.pdbx_strand_id
1 'polypeptide(L)'
;SGVAKKIPGSEREARYQMPPGATITAVDGQAVDAGAVLARIPQEGSKTRDITGGLPRVAELFEARRAKEPAILSTHSGLISFGKEVKTKVRLVITDDKNREHEMQIAKTRPISVFEGEHIERGDEIVEGPRAAADILELLGVEPLTTFIVNEVQEVYRLQGVKINDKHIEVIVRQMLRKVRVTKPGDTRYLKDDMVERSTML
;
A
#
# COMPACT_ATOMS: atom_id res chain seq x y z
N SER A 1 12.18 14.94 34.30
CA SER A 1 10.77 15.35 34.43
C SER A 1 10.14 15.30 33.04
N GLY A 2 9.55 14.15 32.69
CA GLY A 2 9.02 13.88 31.35
C GLY A 2 7.67 14.57 31.11
N VAL A 3 7.69 15.88 30.85
CA VAL A 3 6.50 16.57 30.34
C VAL A 3 6.35 16.16 28.88
N ALA A 4 5.24 15.49 28.55
CA ALA A 4 4.95 15.09 27.18
C ALA A 4 4.89 16.33 26.29
N LYS A 5 5.72 16.38 25.24
CA LYS A 5 5.63 17.42 24.21
C LYS A 5 4.31 17.25 23.47
N LYS A 6 3.76 18.35 22.94
CA LYS A 6 2.56 18.30 22.09
C LYS A 6 2.93 17.86 20.67
N ILE A 7 2.01 17.17 19.99
CA ILE A 7 2.16 16.86 18.56
C ILE A 7 2.16 18.19 17.77
N PRO A 8 3.04 18.38 16.77
CA PRO A 8 3.03 19.58 15.94
C PRO A 8 1.64 19.82 15.32
N GLY A 9 1.03 20.97 15.61
CA GLY A 9 -0.31 21.31 15.11
C GLY A 9 -1.50 20.76 15.91
N SER A 10 -1.27 20.16 17.09
CA SER A 10 -2.34 19.64 17.95
C SER A 10 -2.10 19.95 19.44
N GLU A 11 -3.18 20.05 20.21
CA GLU A 11 -3.14 20.19 21.68
C GLU A 11 -2.91 18.86 22.40
N ARG A 12 -2.83 17.74 21.67
CA ARG A 12 -2.62 16.40 22.24
C ARG A 12 -1.16 16.13 22.61
N GLU A 13 -0.96 15.39 23.70
CA GLU A 13 0.33 14.84 24.09
C GLU A 13 0.88 13.91 22.99
N ALA A 14 2.16 14.05 22.66
CA ALA A 14 2.87 13.18 21.72
C ALA A 14 3.10 11.82 22.36
N ARG A 15 2.11 10.94 22.19
CA ARG A 15 2.17 9.53 22.58
C ARG A 15 2.21 8.67 21.32
N TYR A 16 3.29 7.94 21.16
CA TYR A 16 3.46 6.98 20.07
C TYR A 16 3.29 5.58 20.62
N GLN A 17 2.28 4.84 20.14
CA GLN A 17 2.17 3.42 20.46
C GLN A 17 3.30 2.67 19.77
N MET A 18 4.03 1.86 20.53
CA MET A 18 5.10 1.04 19.97
C MET A 18 4.50 -0.24 19.35
N PRO A 19 4.83 -0.58 18.09
CA PRO A 19 4.42 -1.84 17.52
C PRO A 19 5.09 -3.01 18.25
N PRO A 20 4.43 -4.19 18.35
CA PRO A 20 5.02 -5.38 18.94
C PRO A 20 6.36 -5.72 18.27
N GLY A 21 7.40 -5.99 19.06
CA GLY A 21 8.74 -6.32 18.54
C GLY A 21 9.68 -5.14 18.29
N ALA A 22 9.22 -3.90 18.52
CA ALA A 22 10.10 -2.74 18.50
C ALA A 22 11.12 -2.78 19.65
N THR A 23 12.39 -2.53 19.33
CA THR A 23 13.46 -2.32 20.32
C THR A 23 13.66 -0.81 20.51
N ILE A 24 13.43 -0.34 21.73
CA ILE A 24 13.59 1.07 22.10
C ILE A 24 15.09 1.38 22.18
N THR A 25 15.55 2.37 21.42
CA THR A 25 16.95 2.83 21.43
C THR A 25 17.14 4.10 22.26
N ALA A 26 16.07 4.83 22.54
CA ALA A 26 16.09 6.02 23.38
C ALA A 26 16.04 5.68 24.88
N VAL A 27 16.74 6.49 25.69
CA VAL A 27 16.77 6.37 27.16
C VAL A 27 15.87 7.44 27.80
N ASP A 28 15.25 7.13 28.93
CA ASP A 28 14.46 8.11 29.68
C ASP A 28 15.32 9.33 30.06
N GLY A 29 14.80 10.53 29.83
CA GLY A 29 15.51 11.80 30.03
C GLY A 29 16.50 12.21 28.93
N GLN A 30 16.68 11.41 27.87
CA GLN A 30 17.52 11.77 26.74
C GLN A 30 16.93 12.97 25.98
N ALA A 31 17.77 13.99 25.72
CA ALA A 31 17.40 15.09 24.83
C ALA A 31 17.31 14.57 23.39
N VAL A 32 16.18 14.81 22.73
CA VAL A 32 15.90 14.37 21.36
C VAL A 32 15.38 15.53 20.52
N ASP A 33 15.92 15.65 19.31
CA ASP A 33 15.51 16.64 18.31
C ASP A 33 14.45 16.07 17.36
N ALA A 34 13.79 16.95 16.59
CA ALA A 34 12.86 16.52 15.56
C ALA A 34 13.59 15.65 14.51
N GLY A 35 13.04 14.46 14.24
CA GLY A 35 13.64 13.47 13.35
C GLY A 35 14.56 12.44 14.04
N ALA A 36 14.76 12.53 15.36
CA ALA A 36 15.53 11.53 16.11
C ALA A 36 14.80 10.17 16.13
N VAL A 37 15.54 9.08 15.90
CA VAL A 37 15.02 7.71 15.92
C VAL A 37 14.91 7.21 17.37
N LEU A 38 13.68 6.98 17.85
CA LEU A 38 13.42 6.59 19.25
C LEU A 38 13.36 5.07 19.46
N ALA A 39 12.98 4.32 18.44
CA ALA A 39 12.92 2.88 18.44
C ALA A 39 13.24 2.35 17.04
N ARG A 40 13.74 1.11 17.00
CA ARG A 40 13.94 0.37 15.76
C ARG A 40 13.18 -0.93 15.84
N ILE A 41 12.48 -1.27 14.77
CA ILE A 41 11.96 -2.62 14.60
C ILE A 41 13.06 -3.35 13.83
N PRO A 42 13.70 -4.37 14.40
CA PRO A 42 14.57 -5.23 13.61
C PRO A 42 13.70 -5.86 12.53
N GLN A 43 13.83 -5.35 11.30
CA GLN A 43 13.33 -6.06 10.14
C GLN A 43 14.16 -7.32 10.05
N GLU A 44 13.61 -8.47 10.44
CA GLU A 44 14.17 -9.76 10.05
C GLU A 44 14.36 -9.69 8.53
N GLY A 45 15.62 -9.62 8.10
CA GLY A 45 15.97 -9.43 6.70
C GLY A 45 15.21 -10.47 5.90
N SER A 46 14.19 -9.99 5.17
CA SER A 46 13.18 -10.74 4.45
C SER A 46 13.33 -12.24 4.70
N LYS A 47 12.80 -12.74 5.85
CA LYS A 47 12.55 -14.17 6.01
C LYS A 47 11.92 -14.58 4.70
N THR A 48 12.64 -15.42 3.96
CA THR A 48 12.35 -15.85 2.58
C THR A 48 10.90 -15.55 2.30
N ARG A 49 10.60 -14.42 1.60
CA ARG A 49 9.25 -14.17 1.06
C ARG A 49 8.80 -15.51 0.52
N ASP A 50 7.56 -15.91 0.70
CA ASP A 50 7.13 -17.25 0.32
C ASP A 50 7.17 -17.40 -1.23
N ILE A 51 8.38 -17.50 -1.80
CA ILE A 51 8.70 -17.58 -3.23
C ILE A 51 8.51 -19.02 -3.70
N THR A 52 8.18 -19.92 -2.77
CA THR A 52 7.97 -21.36 -2.99
C THR A 52 6.84 -21.67 -3.97
N GLY A 53 6.03 -20.66 -4.32
CA GLY A 53 4.89 -20.82 -5.21
C GLY A 53 5.22 -21.17 -6.66
N GLY A 54 6.47 -20.98 -7.14
CA GLY A 54 6.85 -21.32 -8.52
C GLY A 54 5.87 -20.80 -9.58
N LEU A 55 5.53 -21.62 -10.59
CA LEU A 55 4.60 -21.26 -11.66
C LEU A 55 3.18 -20.84 -11.17
N PRO A 56 2.58 -21.47 -10.13
CA PRO A 56 1.34 -20.99 -9.53
C PRO A 56 1.32 -19.50 -9.17
N ARG A 57 2.42 -18.94 -8.65
CA ARG A 57 2.50 -17.51 -8.31
C ARG A 57 2.42 -16.63 -9.56
N VAL A 58 3.06 -17.04 -10.66
CA VAL A 58 2.98 -16.34 -11.95
C VAL A 58 1.56 -16.35 -12.48
N ALA A 59 0.86 -17.49 -12.36
CA ALA A 59 -0.54 -17.61 -12.76
C ALA A 59 -1.44 -16.66 -11.93
N GLU A 60 -1.26 -16.59 -10.61
CA GLU A 60 -1.99 -15.65 -9.75
C GLU A 60 -1.82 -14.18 -10.18
N LEU A 61 -0.59 -13.79 -10.53
CA LEU A 61 -0.27 -12.44 -10.99
C LEU A 61 -0.96 -12.12 -12.33
N PHE A 62 -0.90 -13.03 -13.30
CA PHE A 62 -1.53 -12.82 -14.61
C PHE A 62 -3.06 -12.94 -14.60
N GLU A 63 -3.62 -13.72 -13.68
CA GLU A 63 -5.07 -13.76 -13.45
C GLU A 63 -5.57 -12.59 -12.60
N ALA A 64 -4.66 -11.71 -12.14
CA ALA A 64 -4.96 -10.59 -11.25
C ALA A 64 -5.75 -11.03 -9.99
N ARG A 65 -5.43 -12.20 -9.45
CA ARG A 65 -6.09 -12.73 -8.24
C ARG A 65 -5.75 -11.88 -7.03
N ARG A 66 -6.76 -11.65 -6.17
CA ARG A 66 -6.56 -11.04 -4.86
C ARG A 66 -6.19 -12.12 -3.84
N ALA A 67 -5.14 -11.87 -3.06
CA ALA A 67 -4.81 -12.69 -1.92
C ALA A 67 -5.94 -12.66 -0.87
N LYS A 68 -5.97 -13.66 0.01
CA LYS A 68 -6.96 -13.72 1.12
C LYS A 68 -6.80 -12.55 2.09
N GLU A 69 -5.56 -12.15 2.36
CA GLU A 69 -5.21 -11.02 3.23
C GLU A 69 -4.28 -10.06 2.45
N PRO A 70 -4.82 -9.25 1.53
CA PRO A 70 -4.01 -8.37 0.69
C PRO A 70 -3.54 -7.15 1.47
N ALA A 71 -2.40 -6.55 1.08
CA ALA A 71 -1.99 -5.25 1.61
C ALA A 71 -3.12 -4.22 1.48
N ILE A 72 -3.20 -3.29 2.43
CA ILE A 72 -4.12 -2.15 2.35
C ILE A 72 -3.31 -0.93 1.97
N LEU A 73 -3.60 -0.38 0.79
CA LEU A 73 -2.94 0.82 0.28
C LEU A 73 -3.76 2.08 0.60
N SER A 74 -3.07 3.20 0.73
CA SER A 74 -3.70 4.49 0.98
C SER A 74 -4.48 4.98 -0.24
N THR A 75 -5.73 5.37 -0.03
CA THR A 75 -6.57 5.92 -1.10
C THR A 75 -6.33 7.42 -1.33
N HIS A 76 -5.75 8.11 -0.36
CA HIS A 76 -5.56 9.57 -0.35
C HIS A 76 -4.21 9.93 0.26
N SER A 77 -3.61 11.04 -0.19
CA SER A 77 -2.44 11.61 0.46
C SER A 77 -2.88 12.51 1.62
N GLY A 78 -2.11 12.55 2.70
CA GLY A 78 -2.39 13.42 3.84
C GLY A 78 -1.83 12.93 5.17
N LEU A 79 -2.31 13.53 6.25
CA LEU A 79 -1.91 13.20 7.63
C LEU A 79 -2.79 12.10 8.22
N ILE A 80 -2.16 11.11 8.86
CA ILE A 80 -2.82 10.03 9.55
C ILE A 80 -3.27 10.46 10.95
N SER A 81 -4.50 10.11 11.29
CA SER A 81 -4.99 10.08 12.67
C SER A 81 -5.83 8.84 12.94
N PHE A 82 -5.97 8.47 14.21
CA PHE A 82 -6.81 7.35 14.62
C PHE A 82 -8.05 7.87 15.35
N GLY A 83 -9.22 7.47 14.85
CA GLY A 83 -10.50 7.77 15.44
C GLY A 83 -10.86 6.82 16.59
N LYS A 84 -12.07 6.99 17.15
CA LYS A 84 -12.58 6.11 18.20
C LYS A 84 -12.67 4.66 17.70
N GLU A 85 -11.99 3.76 18.39
CA GLU A 85 -12.01 2.34 18.07
C GLU A 85 -13.41 1.73 18.25
N VAL A 86 -13.74 0.80 17.35
CA VAL A 86 -14.89 -0.10 17.49
C VAL A 86 -14.39 -1.45 17.99
N LYS A 87 -15.25 -2.28 18.61
CA LYS A 87 -14.87 -3.56 19.22
C LYS A 87 -13.89 -4.40 18.37
N THR A 88 -14.08 -4.47 17.05
CA THR A 88 -13.29 -5.34 16.15
C THR A 88 -12.43 -4.58 15.13
N LYS A 89 -12.58 -3.24 15.04
CA LYS A 89 -11.95 -2.45 13.98
C LYS A 89 -11.31 -1.18 14.54
N VAL A 90 -10.15 -0.84 14.00
CA VAL A 90 -9.48 0.46 14.13
C VAL A 90 -10.05 1.40 13.06
N ARG A 91 -10.38 2.63 13.45
CA ARG A 91 -10.79 3.69 12.51
C ARG A 91 -9.57 4.55 12.22
N LEU A 92 -9.02 4.43 11.01
CA LEU A 92 -7.94 5.27 10.52
C LEU A 92 -8.54 6.40 9.68
N VAL A 93 -8.06 7.61 9.88
CA VAL A 93 -8.53 8.82 9.18
C VAL A 93 -7.33 9.48 8.51
N ILE A 94 -7.49 9.82 7.24
CA ILE A 94 -6.52 10.54 6.43
C ILE A 94 -7.08 11.94 6.18
N THR A 95 -6.40 12.98 6.67
CA THR A 95 -6.78 14.37 6.42
C THR A 95 -5.97 14.92 5.26
N ASP A 96 -6.63 15.25 4.16
CA ASP A 96 -5.96 15.79 2.96
C ASP A 96 -5.58 17.27 3.10
N ASP A 97 -4.85 17.78 2.10
CA ASP A 97 -4.41 19.18 2.00
C ASP A 97 -5.56 20.20 2.02
N LYS A 98 -6.78 19.76 1.70
CA LYS A 98 -8.02 20.56 1.71
C LYS A 98 -8.81 20.39 3.00
N ASN A 99 -8.19 19.81 4.05
CA ASN A 99 -8.82 19.49 5.33
C ASN A 99 -10.06 18.59 5.20
N ARG A 100 -10.12 17.73 4.17
CA ARG A 100 -11.17 16.71 4.05
C ARG A 100 -10.68 15.44 4.71
N GLU A 101 -11.55 14.86 5.56
CA GLU A 101 -11.28 13.61 6.25
C GLU A 101 -11.76 12.42 5.42
N HIS A 102 -10.87 11.46 5.20
CA HIS A 102 -11.14 10.21 4.51
C HIS A 102 -10.95 9.06 5.49
N GLU A 103 -12.01 8.30 5.73
CA GLU A 103 -12.00 7.28 6.78
C GLU A 103 -11.89 5.88 6.23
N MET A 104 -11.14 5.05 6.95
CA MET A 104 -11.00 3.63 6.69
C MET A 104 -11.16 2.83 7.98
N GLN A 105 -11.82 1.68 7.87
CA GLN A 105 -11.92 0.74 8.98
C GLN A 105 -11.03 -0.48 8.72
N ILE A 106 -10.04 -0.68 9.58
CA ILE A 106 -9.08 -1.79 9.51
C ILE A 106 -9.40 -2.78 10.62
N ALA A 107 -9.41 -4.08 10.34
CA ALA A 107 -9.59 -5.09 11.37
C ALA A 107 -8.41 -5.07 12.35
N LYS A 108 -8.67 -5.10 13.66
CA LYS A 108 -7.62 -5.08 14.70
C LYS A 108 -6.63 -6.24 14.62
N THR A 109 -7.02 -7.33 13.97
CA THR A 109 -6.17 -8.50 13.74
C THR A 109 -5.05 -8.23 12.73
N ARG A 110 -5.15 -7.16 11.95
CA ARG A 110 -4.16 -6.81 10.94
C ARG A 110 -3.19 -5.74 11.48
N PRO A 111 -1.87 -5.98 11.46
CA PRO A 111 -0.90 -5.02 11.94
C PRO A 111 -0.84 -3.79 11.02
N ILE A 112 -1.04 -2.60 11.59
CA ILE A 112 -0.96 -1.33 10.86
C ILE A 112 0.50 -0.84 10.89
N SER A 113 1.06 -0.51 9.73
CA SER A 113 2.46 -0.08 9.56
C SER A 113 2.67 1.42 9.78
N VAL A 114 1.60 2.21 9.72
CA VAL A 114 1.64 3.68 9.86
C VAL A 114 1.35 4.15 11.29
N PHE A 115 1.79 5.36 11.63
CA PHE A 115 1.64 5.96 12.96
C PHE A 115 0.85 7.28 12.94
N GLU A 116 0.33 7.69 14.12
CA GLU A 116 -0.42 8.95 14.26
C GLU A 116 0.47 10.16 13.97
N GLY A 117 -0.01 11.06 13.11
CA GLY A 117 0.73 12.23 12.63
C GLY A 117 1.67 11.97 11.46
N GLU A 118 1.76 10.72 10.96
CA GLU A 118 2.53 10.41 9.75
C GLU A 118 1.88 11.03 8.51
N HIS A 119 2.70 11.57 7.61
CA HIS A 119 2.23 12.01 6.29
C HIS A 119 2.46 10.89 5.27
N ILE A 120 1.39 10.50 4.58
CA ILE A 120 1.43 9.42 3.58
C ILE A 120 0.96 9.92 2.21
N GLU A 121 1.42 9.26 1.16
CA GLU A 121 0.98 9.47 -0.20
C GLU A 121 -0.06 8.42 -0.64
N ARG A 122 -0.87 8.78 -1.64
CA ARG A 122 -1.80 7.84 -2.27
C ARG A 122 -1.04 6.65 -2.85
N GLY A 123 -1.40 5.45 -2.41
CA GLY A 123 -0.78 4.18 -2.79
C GLY A 123 0.23 3.64 -1.76
N ASP A 124 0.56 4.38 -0.71
CA ASP A 124 1.42 3.88 0.37
C ASP A 124 0.77 2.73 1.16
N GLU A 125 1.59 1.83 1.70
CA GLU A 125 1.12 0.69 2.50
C GLU A 125 0.74 1.11 3.92
N ILE A 126 -0.55 0.95 4.25
CA ILE A 126 -1.09 1.15 5.60
C ILE A 126 -1.08 -0.15 6.39
N VAL A 127 -1.27 -1.27 5.69
CA VAL A 127 -1.21 -2.62 6.27
C VAL A 127 -0.41 -3.49 5.32
N GLU A 128 0.60 -4.16 5.87
CA GLU A 128 1.47 -5.07 5.13
C GLU A 128 0.69 -6.27 4.56
N GLY A 129 1.20 -6.80 3.45
CA GLY A 129 0.70 -8.02 2.80
C GLY A 129 1.01 -8.07 1.31
N PRO A 130 0.52 -9.10 0.60
CA PRO A 130 0.63 -9.15 -0.86
C PRO A 130 -0.19 -8.01 -1.49
N ARG A 131 0.46 -7.16 -2.29
CA ARG A 131 -0.23 -6.11 -3.04
C ARG A 131 -1.10 -6.71 -4.13
N ALA A 132 -2.29 -6.16 -4.32
CA ALA A 132 -3.18 -6.55 -5.42
C ALA A 132 -2.94 -5.66 -6.64
N ALA A 133 -2.79 -6.28 -7.82
CA ALA A 133 -2.62 -5.59 -9.09
C ALA A 133 -3.74 -4.57 -9.37
N ALA A 134 -4.99 -4.91 -9.02
CA ALA A 134 -6.13 -4.02 -9.19
C ALA A 134 -6.01 -2.73 -8.36
N ASP A 135 -5.53 -2.82 -7.13
CA ASP A 135 -5.37 -1.65 -6.25
C ASP A 135 -4.23 -0.75 -6.75
N ILE A 136 -3.14 -1.34 -7.23
CA ILE A 136 -2.04 -0.60 -7.84
C ILE A 136 -2.53 0.15 -9.10
N LEU A 137 -3.31 -0.52 -9.96
CA LEU A 137 -3.86 0.12 -11.16
C LEU A 137 -4.78 1.30 -10.82
N GLU A 138 -5.65 1.13 -9.82
CA GLU A 138 -6.64 2.14 -9.42
C GLU A 138 -6.00 3.35 -8.72
N LEU A 139 -4.97 3.11 -7.91
CA LEU A 139 -4.34 4.14 -7.09
C LEU A 139 -3.15 4.82 -7.77
N LEU A 140 -2.31 4.03 -8.45
CA LEU A 140 -1.01 4.45 -8.97
C LEU A 140 -0.95 4.46 -10.51
N GLY A 141 -1.81 3.70 -11.18
CA GLY A 141 -1.93 3.70 -12.63
C GLY A 141 -1.12 2.61 -13.35
N VAL A 142 -1.02 2.75 -14.68
CA VAL A 142 -0.49 1.71 -15.58
C VAL A 142 1.02 1.51 -15.44
N GLU A 143 1.80 2.58 -15.31
CA GLU A 143 3.26 2.47 -15.21
C GLU A 143 3.68 1.76 -13.91
N PRO A 144 3.20 2.15 -12.71
CA PRO A 144 3.53 1.44 -11.48
C PRO A 144 3.03 -0.02 -11.48
N LEU A 145 1.87 -0.28 -12.08
CA LEU A 145 1.36 -1.65 -12.25
C LEU A 145 2.32 -2.50 -13.10
N THR A 146 2.80 -1.94 -14.22
CA THR A 146 3.67 -2.68 -15.14
C THR A 146 4.99 -3.03 -14.46
N THR A 147 5.62 -2.06 -13.81
CA THR A 147 6.83 -2.26 -13.01
C THR A 147 6.62 -3.31 -11.92
N PHE A 148 5.48 -3.25 -11.22
CA PHE A 148 5.13 -4.23 -10.19
C PHE A 148 5.03 -5.66 -10.76
N ILE A 149 4.24 -5.87 -11.82
CA ILE A 149 4.04 -7.22 -12.38
C ILE A 149 5.37 -7.76 -12.95
N VAL A 150 6.13 -6.94 -13.68
CA VAL A 150 7.42 -7.34 -14.24
C VAL A 150 8.36 -7.79 -13.12
N ASN A 151 8.49 -6.99 -12.05
CA ASN A 151 9.36 -7.33 -10.93
C ASN A 151 8.93 -8.62 -10.21
N GLU A 152 7.63 -8.77 -9.89
CA GLU A 152 7.11 -9.96 -9.20
C GLU A 152 7.32 -11.23 -10.04
N VAL A 153 7.04 -11.18 -11.35
CA VAL A 153 7.26 -12.32 -12.24
C VAL A 153 8.75 -12.62 -12.38
N GLN A 154 9.58 -11.58 -12.50
CA GLN A 154 11.03 -11.73 -12.62
C GLN A 154 11.66 -12.31 -11.34
N GLU A 155 11.16 -12.00 -10.15
CA GLU A 155 11.57 -12.64 -8.90
C GLU A 155 11.35 -14.15 -8.92
N VAL A 156 10.20 -14.61 -9.42
CA VAL A 156 9.89 -16.04 -9.51
C VAL A 156 10.83 -16.75 -10.49
N TYR A 157 11.05 -16.19 -11.69
CA TYR A 157 11.96 -16.80 -12.67
C TYR A 157 13.41 -16.80 -12.20
N ARG A 158 13.86 -15.70 -11.57
CA ARG A 158 15.20 -15.61 -10.97
C ARG A 158 15.43 -16.68 -9.92
N LEU A 159 14.45 -16.93 -9.04
CA LEU A 159 14.53 -17.98 -8.04
C LEU A 159 14.67 -19.38 -8.66
N GLN A 160 14.00 -19.61 -9.79
CA GLN A 160 14.09 -20.88 -10.53
C GLN A 160 15.36 -20.99 -11.40
N GLY A 161 16.23 -19.98 -11.41
CA GLY A 161 17.45 -19.95 -12.20
C GLY A 161 17.23 -19.70 -13.69
N VAL A 162 16.02 -19.30 -14.09
CA VAL A 162 15.68 -19.00 -15.49
C VAL A 162 15.83 -17.50 -15.74
N LYS A 163 16.64 -17.13 -16.72
CA LYS A 163 16.80 -15.74 -17.16
C LYS A 163 15.82 -15.44 -18.29
N ILE A 164 14.88 -14.53 -18.04
CA ILE A 164 13.98 -13.97 -19.06
C ILE A 164 14.20 -12.45 -19.14
N ASN A 165 14.06 -11.90 -20.35
CA ASN A 165 14.13 -10.46 -20.57
C ASN A 165 12.77 -9.82 -20.34
N ASP A 166 12.76 -8.67 -19.67
CA ASP A 166 11.55 -7.92 -19.28
C ASP A 166 10.61 -7.67 -20.46
N LYS A 167 11.13 -7.48 -21.69
CA LYS A 167 10.33 -7.29 -22.92
C LYS A 167 9.26 -8.37 -23.12
N HIS A 168 9.55 -9.61 -22.71
CA HIS A 168 8.60 -10.71 -22.86
C HIS A 168 7.43 -10.58 -21.88
N ILE A 169 7.71 -10.15 -20.65
CA ILE A 169 6.70 -9.93 -19.61
C ILE A 169 5.89 -8.68 -19.94
N GLU A 170 6.54 -7.60 -20.38
CA GLU A 170 5.88 -6.37 -20.81
C GLU A 170 4.88 -6.59 -21.95
N VAL A 171 5.20 -7.44 -22.92
CA VAL A 171 4.27 -7.81 -24.00
C VAL A 171 3.00 -8.47 -23.44
N ILE A 172 3.12 -9.31 -22.39
CA ILE A 172 1.97 -9.93 -21.73
C ILE A 172 1.17 -8.88 -20.95
N VAL A 173 1.84 -8.03 -20.15
CA VAL A 173 1.17 -6.96 -19.39
C VAL A 173 0.41 -6.01 -20.34
N ARG A 174 0.98 -5.70 -21.51
CA ARG A 174 0.29 -4.93 -22.55
C ARG A 174 -1.00 -5.62 -23.02
N GLN A 175 -1.02 -6.95 -23.14
CA GLN A 175 -2.25 -7.68 -23.49
C GLN A 175 -3.28 -7.66 -22.35
N MET A 176 -2.85 -7.72 -21.10
CA MET A 176 -3.74 -7.61 -19.93
C MET A 176 -4.45 -6.25 -19.88
N LEU A 177 -3.78 -5.18 -20.29
CA LEU A 177 -4.27 -3.79 -20.24
C LEU A 177 -4.99 -3.34 -21.53
N ARG A 178 -5.47 -4.28 -22.35
CA ARG A 178 -6.09 -3.97 -23.64
C ARG A 178 -7.45 -3.31 -23.60
N LYS A 179 -8.20 -3.48 -22.51
CA LYS A 179 -9.58 -2.97 -22.41
C LYS A 179 -9.69 -1.83 -21.41
N VAL A 180 -10.60 -0.91 -21.69
CA VAL A 180 -10.98 0.19 -20.79
C VAL A 180 -12.47 0.10 -20.49
N ARG A 181 -12.87 0.53 -19.29
CA ARG A 181 -14.27 0.65 -18.88
C ARG A 181 -14.75 2.09 -19.08
N VAL A 182 -15.88 2.26 -19.75
CA VAL A 182 -16.49 3.59 -19.94
C VAL A 182 -17.15 4.04 -18.63
N THR A 183 -16.59 5.06 -17.97
CA THR A 183 -17.18 5.60 -16.72
C THR A 183 -18.23 6.67 -16.99
N LYS A 184 -18.03 7.47 -18.03
CA LYS A 184 -18.95 8.51 -18.51
C LYS A 184 -19.01 8.44 -20.04
N PRO A 185 -20.16 8.12 -20.64
CA PRO A 185 -20.27 7.94 -22.09
C PRO A 185 -20.26 9.25 -22.88
N GLY A 186 -20.66 10.37 -22.26
CA GLY A 186 -20.76 11.67 -22.95
C GLY A 186 -21.66 11.58 -24.18
N ASP A 187 -21.18 12.12 -25.30
CA ASP A 187 -21.90 12.11 -26.58
C ASP A 187 -21.58 10.88 -27.46
N THR A 188 -20.86 9.90 -26.92
CA THR A 188 -20.53 8.68 -27.66
C THR A 188 -21.70 7.70 -27.67
N ARG A 189 -21.63 6.69 -28.55
CA ARG A 189 -22.60 5.58 -28.60
C ARG A 189 -22.43 4.54 -27.49
N TYR A 190 -21.42 4.68 -26.65
CA TYR A 190 -21.15 3.70 -25.60
C TYR A 190 -22.10 3.90 -24.43
N LEU A 191 -22.37 2.83 -23.70
CA LEU A 191 -23.07 2.87 -22.44
C LEU A 191 -22.08 2.98 -21.29
N LYS A 192 -22.57 3.45 -20.14
CA LYS A 192 -21.81 3.39 -18.90
C LYS A 192 -21.48 1.92 -18.58
N ASP A 193 -20.26 1.69 -18.14
CA ASP A 193 -19.67 0.39 -17.81
C ASP A 193 -19.36 -0.54 -19.01
N ASP A 194 -19.51 -0.05 -20.24
CA ASP A 194 -19.05 -0.77 -21.43
C ASP A 194 -17.54 -1.05 -21.36
N MET A 195 -17.16 -2.28 -21.72
CA MET A 195 -15.77 -2.72 -21.84
C MET A 195 -15.34 -2.65 -23.31
N VAL A 196 -14.47 -1.70 -23.63
CA VAL A 196 -14.07 -1.39 -25.01
C VAL A 196 -12.57 -1.58 -25.18
N GLU A 197 -12.13 -1.98 -26.38
CA GLU A 197 -10.70 -2.04 -26.71
C GLU A 197 -10.09 -0.63 -26.62
N ARG A 198 -8.97 -0.52 -25.92
CA ARG A 198 -8.26 0.74 -25.67
C ARG A 198 -7.80 1.39 -26.98
N SER A 199 -7.40 0.58 -27.97
CA SER A 199 -6.99 1.06 -29.30
C SER A 199 -8.11 1.69 -30.12
N THR A 200 -9.36 1.49 -29.74
CA THR A 200 -10.53 2.08 -30.44
C THR A 200 -10.92 3.43 -29.82
N MET A 201 -10.33 3.78 -28.67
CA MET A 201 -10.66 4.96 -27.86
C MET A 201 -9.54 6.02 -27.84
N LEU A 202 -8.30 5.64 -28.18
CA LEU A 202 -7.10 6.48 -28.27
C LEU A 202 -6.64 6.54 -29.71
#